data_AF-A0A0E9N170-F1
#
_entry.id   AF-A0A0E9N170-F1
#
_cell.length_a   1.000
_cell.length_b   1.000
_cell.length_c   1.000
_cell.angle_alpha   90.00
_cell.angle_beta   90.00
_cell.angle_gamma   90.00
#
_symmetry.space_group_name_H-M   'P 1'
#
loop_
_entity.id
_entity.type
_entity.pdbx_description
1 polymer ?
#
loop_
_entity_poly.entity_id
_entity_poly.type
_entity_poly.pdbx_seq_one_letter_code
_entity_poly.pdbx_strand_id
1 'polypeptide(L)'
;MKVAILGMALLMVVACSKSSDDEVVIPDTPRSEVPEALTGKWLNGTFSMSNWYTYDGQYAGNPFSSSRAFQFSRNGDAEFFQVIVSNDGACTRQAFTEFKGTVQFDATTQSFTFYPRQGRFRGFYSCNSGSNFDRSATRDELKPIKLYWNGYEDEFGQAWLVTRFGPNDPDTQASYFRPTSW
;
A
#
# COMPACT_ATOMS: atom_id res chain seq x y z
N MET A 1 -13.64 47.17 -59.00
CA MET A 1 -14.36 47.48 -57.76
C MET A 1 -15.44 46.42 -57.55
N LYS A 2 -15.20 45.46 -56.65
CA LYS A 2 -16.17 44.58 -55.96
C LYS A 2 -15.36 43.73 -54.97
N VAL A 3 -15.66 43.92 -53.69
CA VAL A 3 -15.09 43.23 -52.52
C VAL A 3 -16.05 42.10 -52.12
N ALA A 4 -15.52 40.93 -51.73
CA ALA A 4 -16.16 39.96 -50.82
C ALA A 4 -15.10 38.87 -50.50
N ILE A 5 -14.48 38.86 -49.31
CA ILE A 5 -14.92 38.28 -48.02
C ILE A 5 -14.70 36.75 -47.93
N LEU A 6 -13.68 36.41 -47.14
CA LEU A 6 -13.68 35.48 -45.99
C LEU A 6 -13.93 33.98 -46.21
N GLY A 7 -12.95 33.19 -45.74
CA GLY A 7 -13.08 31.74 -45.54
C GLY A 7 -11.85 31.13 -44.88
N MET A 8 -11.53 31.59 -43.66
CA MET A 8 -10.49 30.97 -42.81
C MET A 8 -11.07 29.69 -42.20
N ALA A 9 -10.73 28.54 -42.79
CA ALA A 9 -11.07 27.24 -42.24
C ALA A 9 -10.07 26.89 -41.12
N LEU A 10 -10.51 27.12 -39.87
CA LEU A 10 -9.83 26.65 -38.67
C LEU A 10 -10.10 25.14 -38.52
N LEU A 11 -9.14 24.30 -38.90
CA LEU A 11 -9.14 22.87 -38.62
C LEU A 11 -8.76 22.65 -37.15
N MET A 12 -9.75 22.71 -36.25
CA MET A 12 -9.63 22.16 -34.91
C MET A 12 -9.95 20.68 -34.96
N VAL A 13 -8.92 19.83 -35.10
CA VAL A 13 -9.06 18.39 -34.85
C VAL A 13 -8.61 18.11 -33.42
N VAL A 14 -9.61 17.72 -32.65
CA VAL A 14 -9.63 17.35 -31.24
C VAL A 14 -8.50 16.38 -30.91
N ALA A 15 -7.57 16.81 -30.05
CA ALA A 15 -6.68 15.90 -29.35
C ALA A 15 -7.52 15.13 -28.31
N CYS A 16 -7.96 13.93 -28.68
CA CYS A 16 -8.49 12.96 -27.73
C CYS A 16 -7.37 12.57 -26.75
N SER A 17 -7.34 13.15 -25.54
CA SER A 17 -6.58 12.58 -24.43
C SER A 17 -7.29 11.32 -23.96
N LYS A 18 -6.91 10.18 -24.54
CA LYS A 18 -7.20 8.87 -23.96
C LYS A 18 -6.37 8.77 -22.69
N SER A 19 -6.97 9.10 -21.54
CA SER A 19 -6.38 8.82 -20.23
C SER A 19 -6.37 7.31 -20.05
N SER A 20 -5.27 6.68 -20.45
CA SER A 20 -5.01 5.29 -20.14
C SER A 20 -4.76 5.18 -18.64
N ASP A 21 -5.50 4.28 -17.99
CA ASP A 21 -5.24 3.75 -16.66
C ASP A 21 -3.93 2.92 -16.66
N ASP A 22 -2.85 3.49 -17.19
CA ASP A 22 -1.56 2.83 -17.23
C ASP A 22 -1.03 2.69 -15.80
N GLU A 23 -0.63 1.48 -15.44
CA GLU A 23 -0.01 1.21 -14.15
C GLU A 23 1.23 2.10 -13.98
N VAL A 24 1.19 2.96 -12.96
CA VAL A 24 2.31 3.85 -12.66
C VAL A 24 3.40 3.04 -11.97
N VAL A 25 4.56 2.96 -12.63
CA VAL A 25 5.78 2.35 -12.06
C VAL A 25 6.86 3.42 -11.95
N ILE A 26 7.33 3.68 -10.73
CA ILE A 26 8.49 4.53 -10.45
C ILE A 26 9.75 3.67 -10.58
N PRO A 27 10.67 3.95 -11.53
CA PRO A 27 11.92 3.23 -11.65
C PRO A 27 12.92 3.65 -10.56
N ASP A 28 13.88 2.76 -10.27
CA ASP A 28 15.13 3.06 -9.55
C ASP A 28 14.97 3.84 -8.23
N THR A 29 14.16 3.31 -7.33
CA THR A 29 14.03 3.82 -5.96
C THR A 29 15.21 3.39 -5.08
N PRO A 30 15.61 4.22 -4.07
CA PRO A 30 16.66 3.86 -3.14
C PRO A 30 16.41 2.51 -2.45
N ARG A 31 17.48 1.74 -2.24
CA ARG A 31 17.42 0.45 -1.56
C ARG A 31 18.71 0.17 -0.81
N SER A 32 18.64 -0.67 0.21
CA SER A 32 19.80 -1.28 0.87
C SER A 32 19.55 -2.78 1.03
N GLU A 33 20.58 -3.53 1.41
CA GLU A 33 20.33 -4.87 1.94
C GLU A 33 19.46 -4.79 3.19
N VAL A 34 18.59 -5.79 3.34
CA VAL A 34 17.74 -5.93 4.53
C VAL A 34 18.50 -6.75 5.58
N PRO A 35 18.57 -6.29 6.84
CA PRO A 35 19.14 -7.10 7.92
C PRO A 35 18.54 -8.49 7.96
N GLU A 36 19.36 -9.52 8.20
CA GLU A 36 18.92 -10.92 8.18
C GLU A 36 17.74 -11.17 9.11
N ALA A 37 17.78 -10.60 10.33
CA ALA A 37 16.72 -10.70 11.32
C ALA A 37 15.38 -10.07 10.90
N LEU A 38 15.37 -9.21 9.87
CA LEU A 38 14.17 -8.54 9.35
C LEU A 38 13.71 -9.11 8.02
N THR A 39 14.53 -9.93 7.37
CA THR A 39 14.16 -10.58 6.11
C THR A 39 13.02 -11.56 6.35
N GLY A 40 11.96 -11.48 5.54
CA GLY A 40 10.80 -12.34 5.68
C GLY A 40 9.47 -11.59 5.69
N LYS A 41 8.47 -12.22 6.29
CA LYS A 41 7.06 -11.82 6.24
C LYS A 41 6.56 -11.49 7.64
N TRP A 42 5.97 -10.31 7.79
CA TRP A 42 5.58 -9.73 9.07
C TRP A 42 4.11 -9.29 9.01
N LEU A 43 3.28 -9.72 9.97
CA LEU A 43 1.85 -9.44 9.99
C LEU A 43 1.44 -8.80 11.33
N ASN A 44 0.74 -7.68 11.23
CA ASN A 44 -0.03 -7.06 12.30
C ASN A 44 -1.53 -7.22 11.95
N GLY A 45 -2.31 -7.82 12.85
CA GLY A 45 -3.73 -8.06 12.64
C GLY A 45 -4.09 -9.51 12.30
N THR A 46 -5.27 -9.70 11.74
CA THR A 46 -5.95 -11.00 11.63
C THR A 46 -6.37 -11.39 10.22
N PHE A 47 -6.24 -10.50 9.23
CA PHE A 47 -6.51 -10.84 7.84
C PHE A 47 -5.53 -11.92 7.37
N SER A 48 -6.06 -13.02 6.84
CA SER A 48 -5.24 -14.08 6.25
C SER A 48 -4.70 -13.63 4.89
N MET A 49 -3.38 -13.41 4.81
CA MET A 49 -2.73 -13.00 3.56
C MET A 49 -2.87 -14.03 2.44
N SER A 50 -3.09 -15.31 2.75
CA SER A 50 -3.37 -16.34 1.73
C SER A 50 -4.67 -16.07 0.95
N ASN A 51 -5.60 -15.29 1.52
CA ASN A 51 -6.82 -14.89 0.83
C ASN A 51 -6.62 -13.66 -0.05
N TRP A 52 -5.48 -12.97 0.00
CA TRP A 52 -5.31 -11.64 -0.60
C TRP A 52 -5.72 -11.58 -2.08
N TYR A 53 -5.20 -12.49 -2.89
CA TYR A 53 -5.39 -12.48 -4.35
C TYR A 53 -6.74 -13.03 -4.80
N THR A 54 -7.38 -13.88 -4.00
CA THR A 54 -8.68 -14.50 -4.32
C THR A 54 -9.85 -13.77 -3.67
N TYR A 55 -9.59 -12.77 -2.82
CA TYR A 55 -10.62 -12.04 -2.11
C TYR A 55 -11.51 -11.23 -3.05
N ASP A 56 -12.82 -11.46 -2.97
CA ASP A 56 -13.86 -10.90 -3.83
C ASP A 56 -14.84 -9.97 -3.09
N GLY A 57 -14.56 -9.68 -1.81
CA GLY A 57 -15.40 -8.82 -0.97
C GLY A 57 -16.36 -9.57 -0.05
N GLN A 58 -16.48 -10.90 -0.15
CA GLN A 58 -17.28 -11.71 0.77
C GLN A 58 -16.56 -11.81 2.13
N TYR A 59 -16.91 -10.91 3.04
CA TYR A 59 -16.29 -10.85 4.37
C TYR A 59 -16.94 -11.84 5.34
N ALA A 60 -16.17 -12.80 5.84
CA ALA A 60 -16.63 -13.82 6.81
C ALA A 60 -16.02 -13.64 8.23
N GLY A 61 -15.50 -12.45 8.54
CA GLY A 61 -14.64 -12.22 9.72
C GLY A 61 -15.10 -11.12 10.70
N ASN A 62 -14.17 -10.63 11.53
CA ASN A 62 -14.40 -9.62 12.56
C ASN A 62 -14.70 -8.21 11.99
N PRO A 63 -15.90 -7.63 12.25
CA PRO A 63 -16.36 -6.36 11.67
C PRO A 63 -15.47 -5.12 11.92
N PHE A 64 -14.51 -5.18 12.86
CA PHE A 64 -13.57 -4.09 13.18
C PHE A 64 -12.11 -4.50 12.99
N SER A 65 -11.76 -5.00 11.79
CA SER A 65 -10.39 -5.43 11.51
C SER A 65 -9.58 -4.39 10.74
N SER A 66 -8.40 -4.06 11.26
CA SER A 66 -7.30 -3.48 10.51
C SER A 66 -6.17 -4.49 10.51
N SER A 67 -5.60 -4.79 9.35
CA SER A 67 -4.43 -5.65 9.22
C SER A 67 -3.41 -5.01 8.29
N ARG A 68 -2.14 -5.14 8.64
CA ARG A 68 -1.01 -4.65 7.85
C ARG A 68 0.03 -5.75 7.75
N ALA A 69 0.66 -5.89 6.60
CA ALA A 69 1.75 -6.82 6.42
C ALA A 69 2.91 -6.20 5.65
N PHE A 70 4.13 -6.62 6.00
CA PHE A 70 5.34 -6.35 5.25
C PHE A 70 5.94 -7.67 4.75
N GLN A 71 6.49 -7.64 3.54
CA GLN A 71 7.42 -8.65 3.07
C GLN A 71 8.72 -7.95 2.69
N PHE A 72 9.83 -8.35 3.31
CA PHE A 72 11.16 -7.83 3.01
C PHE A 72 12.02 -8.94 2.41
N SER A 73 12.55 -8.68 1.22
CA SER A 73 13.54 -9.53 0.56
C SER A 73 14.95 -9.02 0.87
N ARG A 74 15.92 -9.93 0.99
CA ARG A 74 17.32 -9.59 1.36
C ARG A 74 17.94 -8.49 0.49
N ASN A 75 17.59 -8.45 -0.79
CA ASN A 75 18.08 -7.49 -1.79
C ASN A 75 17.44 -6.08 -1.71
N GLY A 76 16.57 -5.84 -0.73
CA GLY A 76 15.89 -4.56 -0.55
C GLY A 76 14.59 -4.41 -1.34
N ASP A 77 14.11 -5.45 -2.04
CA ASP A 77 12.74 -5.45 -2.55
C ASP A 77 11.76 -5.64 -1.39
N ALA A 78 10.63 -4.94 -1.45
CA ALA A 78 9.65 -4.96 -0.38
C ALA A 78 8.21 -4.85 -0.89
N GLU A 79 7.30 -5.49 -0.18
CA GLU A 79 5.86 -5.36 -0.39
C GLU A 79 5.17 -4.95 0.92
N PHE A 80 4.15 -4.11 0.79
CA PHE A 80 3.29 -3.68 1.89
C PHE A 80 1.83 -3.95 1.54
N PHE A 81 1.10 -4.49 2.51
CA PHE A 81 -0.31 -4.78 2.41
C PHE A 81 -1.07 -4.14 3.55
N GLN A 82 -2.25 -3.63 3.28
CA GLN A 82 -3.17 -3.16 4.30
C GLN A 82 -4.61 -3.53 3.96
N VAL A 83 -5.34 -3.99 4.97
CA VAL A 83 -6.78 -4.19 4.93
C VAL A 83 -7.40 -3.37 6.05
N ILE A 84 -8.40 -2.56 5.71
CA ILE A 84 -9.27 -1.87 6.67
C ILE A 84 -10.68 -2.33 6.40
N VAL A 85 -11.34 -2.86 7.42
CA VAL A 85 -12.76 -3.22 7.40
C VAL A 85 -13.49 -2.37 8.42
N SER A 86 -14.60 -1.78 7.99
CA SER A 86 -15.56 -1.11 8.87
C SER A 86 -16.95 -1.64 8.60
N ASN A 87 -17.74 -1.79 9.65
CA ASN A 87 -19.12 -2.26 9.58
C ASN A 87 -19.99 -1.37 10.48
N ASP A 88 -21.11 -0.89 9.94
CA ASP A 88 -22.07 -0.03 10.66
C ASP A 88 -23.37 -0.77 11.06
N GLY A 89 -23.31 -2.11 11.08
CA GLY A 89 -24.42 -3.03 11.39
C GLY A 89 -25.15 -3.52 10.14
N ALA A 90 -25.39 -2.63 9.17
CA ALA A 90 -26.09 -2.97 7.91
C ALA A 90 -25.13 -3.05 6.72
N CYS A 91 -24.09 -2.23 6.73
CA CYS A 91 -23.17 -2.07 5.61
C CYS A 91 -21.74 -2.36 6.05
N THR A 92 -20.99 -3.05 5.18
CA THR A 92 -19.55 -3.29 5.33
C THR A 92 -18.81 -2.54 4.24
N ARG A 93 -17.74 -1.85 4.63
CA ARG A 93 -16.82 -1.13 3.73
C ARG A 93 -15.43 -1.66 3.97
N GLN A 94 -14.77 -2.04 2.89
CA GLN A 94 -13.46 -2.68 2.96
C GLN A 94 -12.51 -2.00 1.99
N ALA A 95 -11.36 -1.61 2.49
CA ALA A 95 -10.29 -0.99 1.72
C ALA A 95 -9.05 -1.87 1.78
N PHE A 96 -8.52 -2.22 0.61
CA PHE A 96 -7.30 -2.99 0.43
C PHE A 96 -6.27 -2.13 -0.27
N THR A 97 -5.06 -2.10 0.27
CA THR A 97 -3.90 -1.41 -0.31
C THR A 97 -2.76 -2.41 -0.48
N GLU A 98 -2.20 -2.48 -1.68
CA GLU A 98 -0.96 -3.19 -1.98
C GLU A 98 0.04 -2.18 -2.54
N PHE A 99 1.26 -2.17 -2.00
CA PHE A 99 2.39 -1.46 -2.58
C PHE A 99 3.55 -2.41 -2.78
N LYS A 100 4.20 -2.31 -3.94
CA LYS A 100 5.45 -3.00 -4.24
C LYS A 100 6.51 -1.97 -4.50
N GLY A 101 7.72 -2.19 -3.98
CA GLY A 101 8.77 -1.21 -4.08
C GLY A 101 10.07 -1.69 -3.47
N THR A 102 10.82 -0.76 -2.91
CA THR A 102 12.09 -1.04 -2.26
C THR A 102 12.13 -0.50 -0.84
N VAL A 103 13.08 -0.98 -0.05
CA VAL A 103 13.33 -0.50 1.30
C VAL A 103 14.79 -0.14 1.48
N GLN A 104 15.04 0.95 2.21
CA GLN A 104 16.36 1.36 2.63
C GLN A 104 16.39 1.42 4.16
N PHE A 105 17.25 0.61 4.76
CA PHE A 105 17.50 0.58 6.20
C PHE A 105 18.60 1.56 6.58
N ASP A 106 18.40 2.23 7.72
CA ASP A 106 19.37 3.08 8.37
C ASP A 106 19.60 2.56 9.79
N ALA A 107 20.76 1.96 10.01
CA ALA A 107 21.16 1.39 11.30
C ALA A 107 21.48 2.47 12.34
N THR A 108 21.87 3.68 11.93
CA THR A 108 22.21 4.77 12.85
C THR A 108 20.97 5.34 13.51
N THR A 109 19.88 5.49 12.74
CA THR A 109 18.61 6.02 13.26
C THR A 109 17.59 4.93 13.61
N GLN A 110 17.97 3.66 13.42
CA GLN A 110 17.11 2.49 13.59
C GLN A 110 15.76 2.65 12.87
N SER A 111 15.85 3.04 11.60
CA SER A 111 14.69 3.32 10.76
C SER A 111 14.81 2.62 9.43
N PHE A 112 13.70 2.52 8.71
CA PHE A 112 13.69 2.18 7.31
C PHE A 112 12.76 3.12 6.56
N THR A 113 13.08 3.37 5.29
CA THR A 113 12.20 4.07 4.37
C THR A 113 11.75 3.10 3.30
N PHE A 114 10.45 2.87 3.22
CA PHE A 114 9.82 2.15 2.12
C PHE A 114 9.52 3.11 0.98
N TYR A 115 9.94 2.76 -0.23
CA TYR A 115 9.74 3.54 -1.44
C TYR A 115 8.80 2.76 -2.37
N PRO A 116 7.47 3.06 -2.34
CA PRO A 116 6.52 2.43 -3.25
C PRO A 116 6.91 2.76 -4.70
N ARG A 117 6.99 1.73 -5.54
CA ARG A 117 7.21 1.88 -6.98
C ARG A 117 5.92 1.77 -7.77
N GLN A 118 5.03 0.89 -7.32
CA GLN A 118 3.70 0.69 -7.88
C GLN A 118 2.75 0.32 -6.75
N GLY A 119 1.45 0.44 -7.02
CA GLY A 119 0.43 0.17 -6.04
C GLY A 119 -0.92 -0.16 -6.63
N ARG A 120 -1.75 -0.80 -5.83
CA ARG A 120 -3.12 -1.17 -6.19
C ARG A 120 -4.04 -0.95 -4.99
N PHE A 121 -5.22 -0.42 -5.27
CA PHE A 121 -6.28 -0.24 -4.31
C PHE A 121 -7.52 -1.01 -4.74
N ARG A 122 -8.14 -1.75 -3.81
CA ARG A 122 -9.45 -2.37 -4.00
C ARG A 122 -10.42 -1.91 -2.93
N GLY A 123 -11.64 -1.61 -3.34
CA GLY A 123 -12.74 -1.18 -2.46
C GLY A 123 -13.95 -2.08 -2.62
N PHE A 124 -14.51 -2.55 -1.51
CA PHE A 124 -15.73 -3.36 -1.48
C PHE A 124 -16.77 -2.73 -0.55
N TYR A 125 -17.98 -2.49 -1.07
CA TYR A 125 -19.07 -1.80 -0.38
C TYR A 125 -20.34 -2.65 -0.45
N SER A 126 -20.73 -3.29 0.66
CA SER A 126 -21.84 -4.26 0.63
C SER A 126 -23.20 -3.65 0.29
N CYS A 127 -23.47 -2.42 0.74
CA CYS A 127 -24.74 -1.72 0.48
C CYS A 127 -24.76 -0.89 -0.80
N ASN A 128 -23.62 -0.77 -1.49
CA ASN A 128 -23.50 -0.01 -2.72
C ASN A 128 -22.43 -0.64 -3.60
N SER A 129 -22.66 -1.89 -3.98
CA SER A 129 -21.69 -2.70 -4.72
C SER A 129 -21.32 -2.10 -6.09
N GLY A 130 -22.17 -1.25 -6.66
CA GLY A 130 -21.86 -0.47 -7.86
C GLY A 130 -20.74 0.56 -7.67
N SER A 131 -20.33 0.84 -6.44
CA SER A 131 -19.18 1.68 -6.10
C SER A 131 -17.92 0.88 -5.72
N ASN A 132 -17.95 -0.45 -5.87
CA ASN A 132 -16.73 -1.24 -5.80
C ASN A 132 -15.73 -0.75 -6.83
N PHE A 133 -14.45 -0.78 -6.48
CA PHE A 133 -13.40 -0.35 -7.40
C PHE A 133 -12.16 -1.22 -7.24
N ASP A 134 -11.38 -1.24 -8.31
CA ASP A 134 -10.07 -1.85 -8.39
C ASP A 134 -9.23 -0.99 -9.33
N ARG A 135 -8.19 -0.36 -8.79
CA ARG A 135 -7.37 0.57 -9.57
C ARG A 135 -5.92 0.56 -9.13
N SER A 136 -5.07 0.95 -10.05
CA SER A 136 -3.68 1.29 -9.76
C SER A 136 -3.59 2.55 -8.89
N ALA A 137 -2.52 2.64 -8.11
CA ALA A 137 -2.11 3.86 -7.43
C ALA A 137 -1.63 4.89 -8.45
N THR A 138 -1.95 6.15 -8.20
CA THR A 138 -1.41 7.29 -8.93
C THR A 138 0.00 7.62 -8.43
N ARG A 139 0.77 8.39 -9.20
CA ARG A 139 2.12 8.81 -8.81
C ARG A 139 2.14 9.55 -7.47
N ASP A 140 1.16 10.40 -7.20
CA ASP A 140 1.09 11.20 -5.97
C ASP A 140 0.73 10.39 -4.72
N GLU A 141 0.20 9.17 -4.91
CA GLU A 141 -0.09 8.19 -3.86
C GLU A 141 1.14 7.32 -3.52
N LEU A 142 2.14 7.25 -4.40
CA LEU A 142 3.36 6.44 -4.25
C LEU A 142 4.49 7.21 -3.54
N LYS A 143 4.18 7.75 -2.35
CA LYS A 143 5.14 8.53 -1.56
C LYS A 143 5.99 7.63 -0.65
N PRO A 144 7.28 7.95 -0.46
CA PRO A 144 8.11 7.23 0.51
C PRO A 144 7.54 7.33 1.93
N ILE A 145 7.63 6.23 2.67
CA ILE A 145 7.15 6.10 4.05
C ILE A 145 8.33 5.72 4.94
N LYS A 146 8.69 6.61 5.86
CA LYS A 146 9.72 6.35 6.87
C LYS A 146 9.08 5.81 8.15
N LEU A 147 9.63 4.72 8.67
CA LEU A 147 9.24 4.11 9.93
C LEU A 147 10.48 3.84 10.79
N TYR A 148 10.34 4.04 12.09
CA TYR A 148 11.33 3.62 13.08
C TYR A 148 11.00 2.21 13.52
N TRP A 149 12.01 1.37 13.71
CA TRP A 149 11.79 -0.05 14.01
C TRP A 149 12.65 -0.52 15.17
N ASN A 150 12.09 -1.42 16.00
CA ASN A 150 12.85 -2.22 16.96
C ASN A 150 12.51 -3.70 16.76
N GLY A 151 13.52 -4.56 16.83
CA GLY A 151 13.30 -5.98 17.08
C GLY A 151 12.97 -6.17 18.57
N TYR A 152 11.92 -6.92 18.87
CA TYR A 152 11.54 -7.27 20.23
C TYR A 152 11.34 -8.78 20.31
N GLU A 153 11.85 -9.42 21.35
CA GLU A 153 11.55 -10.81 21.67
C GLU A 153 10.75 -10.81 22.97
N ASP A 154 9.59 -11.45 22.98
CA ASP A 154 8.78 -11.53 24.19
C ASP A 154 9.26 -12.61 25.16
N GLU A 155 8.61 -12.72 26.32
CA GLU A 155 8.96 -13.69 27.36
C GLU A 155 8.86 -15.17 26.92
N PHE A 156 8.22 -15.44 25.79
CA PHE A 156 8.07 -16.77 25.20
C PHE A 156 9.05 -17.03 24.04
N GLY A 157 9.97 -16.10 23.77
CA GLY A 157 10.94 -16.21 22.69
C GLY A 157 10.37 -15.85 21.31
N GLN A 158 9.18 -15.26 21.24
CA GLN A 158 8.58 -14.87 19.97
C GLN A 158 9.18 -13.54 19.51
N ALA A 159 9.77 -13.54 18.32
CA ALA A 159 10.25 -12.32 17.67
C ALA A 159 9.09 -11.44 17.20
N TRP A 160 9.30 -10.13 17.26
CA TRP A 160 8.38 -9.07 16.86
C TRP A 160 9.14 -7.97 16.12
N LEU A 161 8.58 -7.52 15.01
CA LEU A 161 8.94 -6.25 14.38
C LEU A 161 8.01 -5.18 14.95
N VAL A 162 8.56 -4.18 15.63
CA VAL A 162 7.80 -3.09 16.22
C VAL A 162 8.09 -1.81 15.45
N THR A 163 7.08 -1.22 14.81
CA THR A 163 7.25 0.01 14.00
C THR A 163 6.55 1.23 14.61
N ARG A 164 7.14 2.42 14.42
CA ARG A 164 6.61 3.72 14.87
C ARG A 164 6.78 4.78 13.77
N PHE A 165 5.97 5.85 13.81
CA PHE A 165 6.09 6.97 12.86
C PHE A 165 7.17 7.97 13.31
N GLY A 166 7.30 8.20 14.60
CA GLY A 166 8.35 8.98 15.23
C GLY A 166 9.35 8.10 16.02
N PRO A 167 10.60 8.58 16.19
CA PRO A 167 11.63 7.84 16.93
C PRO A 167 11.31 7.71 18.42
N ASN A 168 10.52 8.65 18.96
CA ASN A 168 10.19 8.75 20.38
C ASN A 168 8.69 8.56 20.62
N ASP A 169 7.94 8.04 19.65
CA ASP A 169 6.52 7.78 19.85
C ASP A 169 6.34 6.71 20.93
N PRO A 170 5.36 6.87 21.84
CA PRO A 170 5.11 5.89 22.89
C PRO A 170 4.65 4.56 22.29
N ASP A 171 4.84 3.48 23.03
CA ASP A 171 4.45 2.12 22.64
C ASP A 171 2.95 2.00 22.32
N THR A 172 2.11 2.84 22.91
CA THR A 172 0.67 2.92 22.60
C THR A 172 0.37 3.34 21.15
N GLN A 173 1.35 3.88 20.43
CA GLN A 173 1.28 4.25 19.02
C GLN A 173 2.08 3.30 18.12
N ALA A 174 2.74 2.30 18.68
CA ALA A 174 3.51 1.33 17.93
C ALA A 174 2.61 0.28 17.27
N SER A 175 3.08 -0.26 16.14
CA SER A 175 2.49 -1.42 15.49
C SER A 175 3.40 -2.63 15.67
N TYR A 176 2.83 -3.72 16.18
CA TYR A 176 3.55 -4.95 16.51
C TYR A 176 3.25 -6.01 15.46
N PHE A 177 4.26 -6.44 14.73
CA PHE A 177 4.14 -7.44 13.68
C PHE A 177 4.82 -8.73 14.11
N ARG A 178 4.10 -9.84 13.99
CA ARG A 178 4.66 -11.17 14.19
C ARG A 178 5.17 -11.75 12.87
N PRO A 179 6.25 -12.54 12.88
CA PRO A 179 6.64 -13.39 11.77
C PRO A 179 5.47 -14.27 11.33
N THR A 180 5.36 -14.48 10.03
CA THR A 180 4.33 -15.36 9.47
C THR A 180 4.77 -15.94 8.14
N SER A 181 3.93 -16.80 7.58
CA SER A 181 4.08 -17.38 6.25
C SER A 181 2.72 -17.37 5.58
N TRP A 182 2.71 -17.04 4.29
CA TRP A 182 1.55 -17.12 3.41
C TRP A 182 2.00 -17.44 1.99
#